data_AF-A0A7V5K5V1-F1
#
_entry.id   AF-A0A7V5K5V1-F1
#
_cell.length_a   1.000
_cell.length_b   1.000
_cell.length_c   1.000
_cell.angle_alpha   90.00
_cell.angle_beta   90.00
_cell.angle_gamma   90.00
#
_symmetry.space_group_name_H-M   'P 1'
#
loop_
_entity.id
_entity.type
_entity.pdbx_description
1 polymer ?
#
loop_
_entity_poly.entity_id
_entity_poly.type
_entity_poly.pdbx_seq_one_letter_code
_entity_poly.pdbx_strand_id
1 'polypeptide(L)'
;MYKGQDVVVFKDIRPEAPVHLLVVPTRHIRSVNDLSGADKEILGEMFLRAKETAQELGIAARGYRLILNVERGGGQIVFHLHMHLLGGW
;
A
#
# COMPACT_ATOMS: atom_id res chain seq x y z
N MET A 1 5.84 -10.80 -2.09
CA MET A 1 6.50 -9.69 -2.82
C MET A 1 6.06 -9.81 -4.26
N TYR A 2 5.55 -8.73 -4.84
CA TYR A 2 4.85 -8.74 -6.13
C TYR A 2 5.34 -7.58 -7.00
N LYS A 3 5.44 -7.80 -8.31
CA LYS A 3 5.72 -6.75 -9.29
C LYS A 3 4.81 -6.96 -10.50
N GLY A 4 3.79 -6.11 -10.62
CA GLY A 4 2.90 -6.03 -11.77
C GLY A 4 3.28 -4.87 -12.69
N GLN A 5 2.41 -4.61 -13.67
CA GLN A 5 2.55 -3.46 -14.57
C GLN A 5 2.24 -2.14 -13.84
N ASP A 6 1.17 -2.11 -13.05
CA ASP A 6 0.68 -0.87 -12.41
C ASP A 6 0.99 -0.77 -10.92
N VAL A 7 1.21 -1.89 -10.23
CA VAL A 7 1.42 -1.94 -8.78
C VAL A 7 2.57 -2.87 -8.41
N VAL A 8 3.32 -2.47 -7.38
CA VAL A 8 4.41 -3.25 -6.78
C VAL A 8 4.14 -3.40 -5.28
N VAL A 9 4.45 -4.58 -4.73
CA VAL A 9 4.37 -4.84 -3.29
C VAL A 9 5.70 -5.36 -2.77
N PHE A 10 6.27 -4.65 -1.80
CA PHE A 10 7.55 -4.99 -1.20
C PHE A 10 7.55 -4.74 0.30
N LYS A 11 8.54 -5.30 1.01
CA LYS A 11 8.66 -5.15 2.46
C LYS A 11 9.08 -3.73 2.82
N ASP A 12 8.46 -3.18 3.85
CA ASP A 12 9.00 -1.97 4.47
C ASP A 12 10.40 -2.29 5.05
N ILE A 13 11.33 -1.36 4.91
CA ILE A 13 12.70 -1.50 5.41
C ILE A 13 12.75 -1.39 6.94
N ARG A 14 11.76 -0.77 7.57
CA ARG A 14 11.58 -0.65 9.03
C ARG A 14 10.18 -1.13 9.39
N PRO A 15 9.97 -2.46 9.52
CA PRO A 15 8.65 -3.00 9.80
C PRO A 15 8.13 -2.57 11.18
N GLU A 16 6.87 -2.11 11.25
CA GLU A 16 6.18 -1.75 12.50
C GLU A 16 5.24 -2.86 12.99
N ALA A 17 5.09 -3.93 12.20
CA ALA A 17 4.25 -5.09 12.46
C ALA A 17 4.94 -6.35 11.90
N PRO A 18 4.58 -7.57 12.35
CA PRO A 18 5.13 -8.82 11.83
C PRO A 18 5.02 -8.93 10.30
N VAL A 19 3.89 -8.48 9.74
CA VAL A 19 3.74 -8.19 8.32
C VAL A 19 3.65 -6.68 8.16
N HIS A 20 4.67 -6.07 7.55
CA HIS A 20 4.65 -4.68 7.10
C HIS A 20 5.12 -4.60 5.64
N LEU A 21 4.16 -4.41 4.73
CA LEU A 21 4.42 -4.25 3.30
C LEU A 21 3.94 -2.90 2.80
N LEU A 22 4.58 -2.40 1.75
CA LEU A 22 4.14 -1.24 1.00
C LEU A 22 3.55 -1.69 -0.33
N VAL A 23 2.32 -1.26 -0.61
CA VAL A 23 1.65 -1.38 -1.90
C VAL A 23 1.77 -0.03 -2.59
N VAL A 24 2.42 0.00 -3.77
CA VAL A 24 2.89 1.24 -4.41
C VAL A 24 2.58 1.19 -5.91
N PRO A 25 2.05 2.26 -6.52
CA PRO A 25 1.90 2.33 -7.97
C PRO A 25 3.26 2.38 -8.66
N THR A 26 3.38 1.81 -9.86
CA THR A 26 4.61 1.93 -10.66
C THR A 26 4.80 3.34 -11.20
N ARG A 27 3.69 4.01 -11.56
CA ARG A 27 3.66 5.42 -11.94
C ARG A 27 3.79 6.28 -10.68
N HIS A 28 4.62 7.31 -10.75
CA HIS A 28 4.73 8.28 -9.68
C HIS A 28 3.45 9.11 -9.50
N ILE A 29 2.87 9.02 -8.31
CA ILE A 29 1.83 9.90 -7.78
C ILE A 29 2.37 10.41 -6.45
N ARG A 30 2.45 11.72 -6.25
CA ARG A 30 3.16 12.29 -5.09
C ARG A 30 2.46 11.97 -3.75
N SER A 31 1.14 12.16 -3.69
CA SER A 31 0.31 11.99 -2.50
C SER A 31 -1.14 11.71 -2.91
N VAL A 32 -2.01 11.37 -1.96
CA VAL A 32 -3.47 11.22 -2.20
C VAL A 32 -4.07 12.52 -2.77
N ASN A 33 -3.52 13.68 -2.39
CA ASN A 33 -3.97 14.98 -2.88
C ASN A 33 -3.72 15.20 -4.38
N ASP A 34 -2.83 14.42 -4.99
CA ASP A 34 -2.45 14.53 -6.40
C ASP A 34 -3.22 13.54 -7.29
N LEU A 35 -4.23 12.85 -6.73
CA LEU A 35 -5.08 11.92 -7.45
C LEU A 35 -6.11 12.64 -8.32
N SER A 36 -6.41 12.03 -9.45
CA SER A 36 -7.40 12.50 -10.41
C SER A 36 -8.40 11.39 -10.77
N GLY A 37 -9.42 11.74 -11.56
CA GLY A 37 -10.37 10.77 -12.08
C GLY A 37 -9.74 9.67 -12.95
N ALA A 38 -8.55 9.90 -13.52
CA ALA A 38 -7.79 8.93 -14.31
C ALA A 38 -7.06 7.88 -13.46
N ASP A 39 -7.08 8.03 -12.12
CA ASP A 39 -6.37 7.15 -11.19
C ASP A 39 -7.28 6.11 -10.53
N LYS A 40 -8.55 6.05 -10.92
CA LYS A 40 -9.53 5.15 -10.30
C LYS A 40 -9.10 3.69 -10.43
N GLU A 41 -8.62 3.30 -11.61
CA GLU A 41 -8.21 1.94 -11.92
C GLU A 41 -6.99 1.54 -11.08
N ILE A 42 -5.95 2.38 -11.02
CA ILE A 42 -4.74 2.08 -10.25
C ILE A 42 -5.00 2.04 -8.73
N LEU A 43 -5.89 2.91 -8.22
CA LEU A 43 -6.32 2.84 -6.82
C LEU A 43 -7.06 1.54 -6.53
N GLY A 44 -7.96 1.13 -7.43
CA GLY A 44 -8.64 -0.17 -7.34
C GLY A 44 -7.65 -1.33 -7.27
N GLU A 45 -6.68 -1.36 -8.19
CA GLU A 45 -5.64 -2.40 -8.22
C GLU A 45 -4.80 -2.40 -6.93
N MET A 46 -4.48 -1.24 -6.34
CA MET A 46 -3.77 -1.18 -5.06
C MET A 46 -4.56 -1.88 -3.94
N PHE A 47 -5.87 -1.62 -3.82
CA PHE A 47 -6.70 -2.27 -2.79
C PHE A 47 -6.88 -3.77 -3.04
N LEU A 48 -7.11 -4.18 -4.29
CA LEU A 48 -7.24 -5.59 -4.66
C LEU A 48 -5.93 -6.33 -4.38
N ARG A 49 -4.79 -5.75 -4.75
CA ARG A 49 -3.47 -6.32 -4.48
C ARG A 49 -3.18 -6.42 -2.99
N ALA A 50 -3.58 -5.43 -2.19
CA ALA A 50 -3.42 -5.49 -0.74
C ALA A 50 -4.25 -6.64 -0.12
N LYS A 51 -5.51 -6.81 -0.56
CA LYS A 51 -6.37 -7.93 -0.16
C LYS A 51 -5.76 -9.28 -0.52
N GLU A 52 -5.32 -9.46 -1.76
CA GLU A 52 -4.70 -10.71 -2.24
C GLU A 52 -3.44 -11.02 -1.44
N THR A 53 -2.58 -10.03 -1.22
CA THR A 53 -1.35 -10.18 -0.43
C THR A 53 -1.66 -10.60 1.00
N ALA A 54 -2.70 -10.04 1.62
CA ALA A 54 -3.11 -10.43 2.97
C ALA A 54 -3.64 -11.89 3.03
N GLN A 55 -4.28 -12.37 1.96
CA GLN A 55 -4.70 -13.77 1.83
C GLN A 55 -3.50 -14.70 1.67
N GLU A 56 -2.56 -14.36 0.78
CA GLU A 56 -1.32 -15.12 0.54
C GLU A 56 -0.47 -15.27 1.81
N LEU A 57 -0.44 -14.25 2.65
CA LEU A 57 0.31 -14.24 3.91
C LEU A 57 -0.46 -14.86 5.09
N GLY A 58 -1.69 -15.34 4.87
CA GLY A 58 -2.51 -15.96 5.91
C GLY A 58 -2.99 -15.02 7.01
N ILE A 59 -2.94 -13.70 6.80
CA ILE A 59 -3.38 -12.69 7.78
C ILE A 59 -4.82 -12.21 7.56
N ALA A 60 -5.43 -12.55 6.40
CA ALA A 60 -6.75 -12.05 6.02
C ALA A 60 -7.86 -12.33 7.06
N ALA A 61 -7.93 -13.55 7.61
CA ALA A 61 -8.98 -13.93 8.56
C ALA A 61 -8.78 -13.32 9.96
N ARG A 62 -7.53 -13.14 10.39
CA ARG A 62 -7.19 -12.49 11.68
C ARG A 62 -7.34 -10.97 11.61
N GLY A 63 -7.30 -10.41 10.40
CA GLY A 63 -7.40 -8.99 10.13
C GLY A 63 -6.04 -8.32 9.92
N TYR A 64 -6.10 -7.17 9.27
CA TYR A 64 -4.95 -6.32 8.94
C TYR A 64 -5.40 -4.86 8.82
N ARG A 65 -4.45 -3.93 8.86
CA ARG A 65 -4.69 -2.49 8.66
C ARG A 65 -4.13 -2.07 7.31
N LEU A 66 -4.90 -1.24 6.60
CA LEU A 66 -4.44 -0.49 5.44
C LEU A 66 -4.31 0.98 5.85
N ILE A 67 -3.15 1.60 5.62
CA ILE A 67 -2.89 2.99 6.01
C ILE A 67 -2.27 3.75 4.82
N LEU A 68 -2.78 4.94 4.54
CA LEU A 68 -2.13 5.91 3.68
C LEU A 68 -1.87 7.17 4.48
N ASN A 69 -0.63 7.66 4.45
CA ASN A 69 -0.25 8.91 5.08
C ASN A 69 -0.26 10.02 4.03
N VAL A 70 -0.91 11.14 4.34
CA VAL A 70 -1.13 12.25 3.40
C VAL A 70 -0.46 13.51 3.91
N GLU A 71 0.51 14.01 3.15
CA GLU A 71 1.37 15.15 3.51
C GLU A 71 2.10 14.99 4.85
N ARG A 72 2.88 16.01 5.22
CA ARG A 72 3.64 16.01 6.48
C ARG A 72 2.76 15.86 7.71
N GLY A 73 1.58 16.47 7.71
CA GLY A 73 0.64 16.39 8.84
C GLY A 73 0.09 14.99 9.08
N GLY A 74 -0.06 14.18 8.02
CA GLY A 74 -0.42 12.77 8.10
C GLY A 74 0.77 11.83 8.30
N GLY A 75 2.00 12.35 8.41
CA GLY A 75 3.20 11.54 8.59
C GLY A 75 3.84 11.01 7.31
N GLN A 76 3.51 11.55 6.13
CA GLN A 76 4.12 11.14 4.88
C GLN A 76 5.59 11.61 4.81
N ILE A 77 6.52 10.64 4.70
CA ILE A 77 7.97 10.89 4.61
C ILE A 77 8.53 10.62 3.20
N VAL A 78 7.91 9.70 2.46
CA VAL A 78 8.22 9.43 1.05
C VAL A 78 7.08 9.96 0.21
N PHE A 79 7.38 10.96 -0.61
CA PHE A 79 6.40 11.64 -1.47
C PHE A 79 6.15 10.86 -2.77
N HIS A 80 5.88 9.57 -2.62
CA HIS A 80 5.34 8.69 -3.66
C HIS A 80 4.21 7.90 -2.97
N LEU A 81 3.00 7.91 -3.50
CA LEU A 81 1.81 7.29 -2.94
C LEU A 81 2.09 5.84 -2.53
N HIS A 82 1.86 5.50 -1.28
CA HIS A 82 2.01 4.14 -0.81
C HIS A 82 0.95 3.83 0.24
N MET A 83 0.47 2.59 0.19
CA MET A 83 -0.42 2.02 1.19
C MET A 83 0.37 1.03 2.04
N HIS A 84 0.43 1.26 3.34
CA HIS A 84 0.95 0.31 4.29
C HIS A 84 -0.07 -0.82 4.50
N LEU A 85 0.37 -2.06 4.33
CA LEU A 85 -0.34 -3.27 4.74
C LEU A 85 0.33 -3.81 6.01
N LEU A 86 -0.37 -3.70 7.14
CA LEU A 86 0.11 -4.07 8.47
C LEU A 86 -0.71 -5.22 9.06
N GLY A 87 -0.08 -6.29 9.54
CA GLY A 87 -0.81 -7.39 10.19
C GLY A 87 0.10 -8.45 10.80
N GLY A 88 -0.49 -9.60 11.12
CA GLY A 88 0.24 -10.77 11.65
C GLY A 88 0.47 -10.77 13.17
N TRP A 89 -0.22 -9.90 13.90
CA TRP A 89 -0.32 -9.93 15.37
C TRP A 89 -1.08 -11.17 15.84
#